data_AF-A0A973QUY7-F1
#
_entry.id   AF-A0A973QUY7-F1
#
_cell.length_a   1.000
_cell.length_b   1.000
_cell.length_c   1.000
_cell.angle_alpha   90.00
_cell.angle_beta   90.00
_cell.angle_gamma   90.00
#
_symmetry.space_group_name_H-M   'P 1'
#
loop_
_entity.id
_entity.type
_entity.pdbx_description
1 polymer ?
#
loop_
_entity_poly.entity_id
_entity_poly.type
_entity_poly.pdbx_seq_one_letter_code
_entity_poly.pdbx_strand_id
1 'polypeptide(L)'
;MVTLNPFQGPTSGGNDVIITGTAFTGATMVKFGAKNASFTVDSDTQITAVAPSNSSAVQVVVTTPFGSSTPVWYFYLLPPSKSSLSSTAGPLSGATTTLTGANLTTTTAVEFGSTAAASFDVVNDTTVDIVAPTVTTPATVPVSVTTRGGTSNGITFSFVAAPTVTSMDPTAGPDYGGTASTITGTNFSAVTDVIYGTDSAAFQLIDDSTLISYSPGGTGTVGITVLSPGGSNTSQSFTYNVTPG
;
A
#
# COMPACT_ATOMS: atom_id res chain seq x y z
N MET A 1 -26.68 30.97 7.14
CA MET A 1 -25.37 30.86 6.45
C MET A 1 -25.43 29.65 5.54
N VAL A 2 -24.66 29.64 4.44
CA VAL A 2 -24.57 28.46 3.57
C VAL A 2 -23.31 27.67 3.90
N THR A 3 -23.38 26.34 3.90
CA THR A 3 -22.23 25.45 4.10
C THR A 3 -22.23 24.31 3.10
N LEU A 4 -21.05 23.78 2.78
CA LEU A 4 -20.86 22.65 1.88
C LEU A 4 -20.31 21.45 2.64
N ASN A 5 -20.85 20.26 2.37
CA ASN A 5 -20.30 19.00 2.83
C ASN A 5 -20.35 17.93 1.72
N PRO A 6 -19.21 17.51 1.17
CA PRO A 6 -17.87 18.04 1.42
C PRO A 6 -17.67 19.43 0.80
N PHE A 7 -16.75 20.23 1.35
CA PHE A 7 -16.32 21.51 0.77
C PHE A 7 -15.18 21.36 -0.28
N GLN A 8 -14.83 20.12 -0.63
CA GLN A 8 -13.75 19.79 -1.55
C GLN A 8 -13.98 18.43 -2.22
N GLY A 9 -13.44 18.25 -3.42
CA GLY A 9 -13.57 17.01 -4.19
C GLY A 9 -12.69 16.96 -5.44
N PRO A 10 -12.82 15.94 -6.29
CA PRO A 10 -11.94 15.68 -7.42
C PRO A 10 -12.06 16.73 -8.54
N THR A 11 -10.96 17.05 -9.22
CA THR A 11 -10.95 17.93 -10.42
C THR A 11 -11.82 17.39 -11.57
N SER A 12 -12.05 16.08 -11.63
CA SER A 12 -13.00 15.47 -12.57
C SER A 12 -14.46 15.84 -12.28
N GLY A 13 -14.78 16.35 -11.08
CA GLY A 13 -16.15 16.50 -10.61
C GLY A 13 -16.85 15.14 -10.43
N GLY A 14 -18.18 15.18 -10.38
CA GLY A 14 -19.05 14.02 -10.30
C GLY A 14 -19.39 13.57 -8.87
N ASN A 15 -18.78 14.16 -7.85
CA ASN A 15 -19.13 13.87 -6.46
C ASN A 15 -20.35 14.69 -6.01
N ASP A 16 -21.14 14.09 -5.13
CA ASP A 16 -22.22 14.79 -4.43
C ASP A 16 -21.64 15.79 -3.42
N VAL A 17 -22.33 16.92 -3.31
CA VAL A 17 -22.06 18.01 -2.37
C VAL A 17 -23.39 18.40 -1.74
N ILE A 18 -23.50 18.17 -0.42
CA ILE A 18 -24.62 18.62 0.38
C ILE A 18 -24.43 20.10 0.69
N ILE A 19 -25.37 20.92 0.24
CA ILE A 19 -25.43 22.35 0.50
C ILE A 19 -26.49 22.57 1.57
N THR A 20 -26.09 23.09 2.74
CA THR A 20 -27.01 23.40 3.84
C THR A 20 -27.20 24.90 3.96
N GLY A 21 -28.44 25.34 4.19
CA GLY A 21 -28.82 26.75 4.26
C GLY A 21 -30.28 26.94 4.65
N THR A 22 -30.94 27.95 4.08
CA THR A 22 -32.34 28.31 4.34
C THR A 22 -32.96 28.88 3.07
N ALA A 23 -34.28 28.79 2.92
CA ALA A 23 -35.03 29.32 1.77
C ALA A 23 -34.58 28.74 0.42
N PHE A 24 -34.27 27.44 0.38
CA PHE A 24 -33.88 26.71 -0.83
C PHE A 24 -35.05 26.14 -1.61
N THR A 25 -36.27 26.15 -1.06
CA THR A 25 -37.46 25.74 -1.82
C THR A 25 -37.61 26.61 -3.07
N GLY A 26 -37.69 25.97 -4.23
CA GLY A 26 -37.78 26.66 -5.51
C GLY A 26 -36.43 27.15 -6.07
N ALA A 27 -35.29 26.70 -5.54
CA ALA A 27 -33.98 26.98 -6.14
C ALA A 27 -33.97 26.59 -7.63
N THR A 28 -33.49 27.49 -8.47
CA THR A 28 -33.50 27.34 -9.94
C THR A 28 -32.13 27.07 -10.51
N MET A 29 -31.05 27.35 -9.77
CA MET A 29 -29.69 27.16 -10.26
C MET A 29 -28.69 27.01 -9.11
N VAL A 30 -27.78 26.04 -9.25
CA VAL A 30 -26.57 25.92 -8.43
C VAL A 30 -25.37 26.06 -9.35
N LYS A 31 -24.48 27.00 -9.04
CA LYS A 31 -23.25 27.25 -9.81
C LYS A 31 -22.01 26.98 -8.97
N PHE A 32 -21.05 26.30 -9.58
CA PHE A 32 -19.68 26.14 -9.09
C PHE A 32 -18.78 27.01 -9.98
N GLY A 33 -18.52 28.24 -9.54
CA GLY A 33 -17.92 29.29 -10.37
C GLY A 33 -18.82 29.62 -11.56
N ALA A 34 -18.29 29.49 -12.78
CA ALA A 34 -19.05 29.73 -14.00
C ALA A 34 -19.90 28.53 -14.47
N LYS A 35 -19.69 27.33 -13.92
CA LYS A 35 -20.34 26.09 -14.38
C LYS A 35 -21.60 25.78 -13.58
N ASN A 36 -22.65 25.35 -14.28
CA ASN A 36 -23.87 24.85 -13.65
C ASN A 36 -23.65 23.43 -13.11
N ALA A 37 -24.19 23.15 -11.93
CA ALA A 37 -24.29 21.81 -11.36
C ALA A 37 -25.69 21.23 -11.61
N SER A 38 -25.79 19.90 -11.74
CA SER A 38 -27.08 19.23 -11.51
C SER A 38 -27.36 19.17 -10.01
N PHE A 39 -28.61 19.33 -9.60
CA PHE A 39 -28.96 19.33 -8.18
C PHE A 39 -30.40 18.90 -7.93
N THR A 40 -30.65 18.46 -6.70
CA THR A 40 -31.96 18.15 -6.14
C THR A 40 -32.18 19.05 -4.92
N VAL A 41 -33.36 19.66 -4.81
CA VAL A 41 -33.77 20.36 -3.58
C VAL A 41 -34.41 19.35 -2.66
N ASP A 42 -33.69 18.95 -1.61
CA ASP A 42 -34.16 17.92 -0.67
C ASP A 42 -35.12 18.50 0.38
N SER A 43 -34.89 19.75 0.78
CA SER A 43 -35.77 20.51 1.67
C SER A 43 -35.51 22.02 1.54
N ASP A 44 -36.26 22.84 2.27
CA ASP A 44 -36.00 24.28 2.34
C ASP A 44 -34.60 24.64 2.89
N THR A 45 -33.93 23.69 3.54
CA THR A 45 -32.63 23.88 4.18
C THR A 45 -31.50 23.06 3.56
N GLN A 46 -31.79 22.23 2.55
CA GLN A 46 -30.81 21.31 1.99
C GLN A 46 -30.97 21.11 0.48
N ILE A 47 -29.84 21.15 -0.22
CA ILE A 47 -29.72 20.79 -1.64
C ILE A 47 -28.61 19.75 -1.78
N THR A 48 -28.83 18.70 -2.55
CA THR A 48 -27.80 17.79 -3.02
C THR A 48 -27.41 18.19 -4.43
N ALA A 49 -26.17 18.65 -4.62
CA ALA A 49 -25.65 19.06 -5.93
C ALA A 49 -24.48 18.16 -6.37
N VAL A 50 -24.39 17.86 -7.67
CA VAL A 50 -23.26 17.14 -8.25
C VAL A 50 -22.25 18.15 -8.76
N ALA A 51 -21.04 18.15 -8.18
CA ALA A 51 -20.01 19.11 -8.56
C ALA A 51 -19.58 18.89 -10.03
N PRO A 52 -19.60 19.92 -10.90
CA PRO A 52 -19.06 19.80 -12.25
C PRO A 52 -17.53 19.71 -12.24
N SER A 53 -16.91 19.24 -13.31
CA SER A 53 -15.44 19.21 -13.43
C SER A 53 -14.83 20.61 -13.38
N ASN A 54 -13.69 20.78 -12.71
CA ASN A 54 -12.96 22.04 -12.68
C ASN A 54 -11.50 21.83 -12.22
N SER A 55 -10.62 22.78 -12.53
CA SER A 55 -9.18 22.69 -12.22
C SER A 55 -8.72 23.63 -11.12
N SER A 56 -9.61 24.46 -10.57
CA SER A 56 -9.26 25.49 -9.58
C SER A 56 -10.40 25.69 -8.59
N ALA A 57 -10.07 26.20 -7.41
CA ALA A 57 -11.06 26.54 -6.40
C ALA A 57 -12.06 27.57 -6.95
N VAL A 58 -13.34 27.39 -6.63
CA VAL A 58 -14.42 28.27 -7.07
C VAL A 58 -15.37 28.57 -5.94
N GLN A 59 -16.17 29.61 -6.10
CA GLN A 59 -17.29 29.86 -5.21
C GLN A 59 -18.54 29.14 -5.69
N VAL A 60 -19.30 28.59 -4.76
CA VAL A 60 -20.60 27.95 -4.97
C VAL A 60 -21.70 28.93 -4.59
N VAL A 61 -22.68 29.09 -5.48
CA VAL A 61 -23.83 29.97 -5.29
C VAL A 61 -25.10 29.23 -5.67
N VAL A 62 -26.08 29.27 -4.77
CA VAL A 62 -27.46 28.84 -5.03
C VAL A 62 -28.28 30.06 -5.40
N THR A 63 -29.07 29.98 -6.47
CA THR A 63 -30.00 31.03 -6.88
C THR A 63 -31.42 30.53 -6.76
N THR A 64 -32.26 31.34 -6.10
CA THR A 64 -33.69 31.16 -5.98
C THR A 64 -34.41 32.36 -6.60
N PRO A 65 -35.73 32.31 -6.81
CA PRO A 65 -36.50 33.45 -7.29
C PRO A 65 -36.39 34.69 -6.38
N PHE A 66 -36.02 34.50 -5.11
CA PHE A 66 -35.90 35.58 -4.11
C PHE A 66 -34.48 36.15 -3.99
N GLY A 67 -33.50 35.56 -4.69
CA GLY A 67 -32.12 36.05 -4.70
C GLY A 67 -31.08 34.94 -4.72
N SER A 68 -29.82 35.31 -4.58
CA SER A 68 -28.69 34.38 -4.49
C SER A 68 -28.18 34.23 -3.07
N SER A 69 -27.69 33.04 -2.75
CA SER A 69 -26.96 32.81 -1.50
C SER A 69 -25.65 33.59 -1.45
N THR A 70 -25.12 33.76 -0.25
CA THR A 70 -23.72 34.17 -0.08
C THR A 70 -22.79 33.13 -0.73
N PRO A 71 -21.77 33.54 -1.51
CA PRO A 71 -20.83 32.60 -2.11
C PRO A 71 -19.98 31.87 -1.06
N VAL A 72 -19.75 30.57 -1.26
CA VAL A 72 -18.92 29.74 -0.38
C VAL A 72 -17.87 28.98 -1.17
N TRP A 73 -16.65 28.82 -0.64
CA TRP A 73 -15.55 28.18 -1.39
C TRP A 73 -15.72 26.67 -1.50
N TYR A 74 -15.42 26.15 -2.69
CA TYR A 74 -15.24 24.73 -2.97
C TYR A 74 -13.89 24.49 -3.64
N PHE A 75 -13.12 23.53 -3.13
CA PHE A 75 -11.76 23.24 -3.58
C PHE A 75 -11.72 21.97 -4.44
N TYR A 76 -11.13 22.10 -5.63
CA TYR A 76 -10.90 20.97 -6.52
C TYR A 76 -9.50 20.41 -6.31
N LEU A 77 -9.42 19.13 -6.00
CA LEU A 77 -8.21 18.39 -5.64
C LEU A 77 -7.84 17.44 -6.78
N LEU A 78 -6.54 17.39 -7.10
CA LEU A 78 -6.01 16.42 -8.06
C LEU A 78 -6.08 15.00 -7.46
N PRO A 79 -6.23 13.96 -8.31
CA PRO A 79 -6.09 12.58 -7.84
C PRO A 79 -4.67 12.33 -7.31
N PRO A 80 -4.51 11.34 -6.41
CA PRO A 80 -3.20 10.97 -5.92
C PRO A 80 -2.34 10.42 -7.06
N SER A 81 -1.04 10.65 -7.00
CA SER A 81 -0.06 9.96 -7.86
C SER A 81 0.88 9.15 -6.99
N LYS A 82 1.10 7.89 -7.35
CA LYS A 82 2.00 6.99 -6.61
C LYS A 82 3.32 6.88 -7.36
N SER A 83 4.41 6.95 -6.63
CA SER A 83 5.76 6.84 -7.18
C SER A 83 6.41 5.50 -6.81
N SER A 84 6.38 5.12 -5.53
CA SER A 84 7.05 3.90 -5.06
C SER A 84 6.54 3.42 -3.71
N LEU A 85 6.81 2.15 -3.42
CA LEU A 85 6.77 1.59 -2.07
C LEU A 85 8.21 1.37 -1.58
N SER A 86 8.49 1.59 -0.29
CA SER A 86 9.77 1.23 0.31
C SER A 86 10.02 -0.28 0.26
N SER A 87 8.94 -1.08 0.35
CA SER A 87 8.94 -2.52 0.20
C SER A 87 7.80 -2.94 -0.73
N THR A 88 8.12 -3.68 -1.80
CA THR A 88 7.13 -4.18 -2.78
C THR A 88 6.71 -5.64 -2.54
N ALA A 89 7.21 -6.25 -1.46
CA ALA A 89 6.83 -7.60 -1.05
C ALA A 89 6.89 -7.74 0.48
N GLY A 90 6.18 -8.71 1.02
CA GLY A 90 6.16 -9.00 2.45
C GLY A 90 5.42 -10.30 2.80
N PRO A 91 5.41 -10.69 4.08
CA PRO A 91 4.78 -11.93 4.54
C PRO A 91 3.25 -11.87 4.45
N LEU A 92 2.64 -13.05 4.41
CA LEU A 92 1.17 -13.20 4.46
C LEU A 92 0.56 -12.61 5.75
N SER A 93 1.34 -12.48 6.82
CA SER A 93 0.91 -11.85 8.08
C SER A 93 0.71 -10.33 7.97
N GLY A 94 1.15 -9.69 6.88
CA GLY A 94 1.17 -8.23 6.71
C GLY A 94 2.59 -7.66 6.91
N ALA A 95 2.81 -6.47 6.37
CA ALA A 95 4.13 -5.82 6.34
C ALA A 95 4.00 -4.31 6.45
N THR A 96 4.94 -3.65 7.09
CA THR A 96 5.07 -2.19 7.00
C THR A 96 5.72 -1.79 5.69
N THR A 97 5.17 -0.77 5.04
CA THR A 97 5.75 -0.19 3.82
C THR A 97 5.36 1.29 3.74
N THR A 98 6.26 2.12 3.21
CA THR A 98 6.01 3.55 3.03
C THR A 98 5.69 3.80 1.55
N LEU A 99 4.54 4.41 1.29
CA LEU A 99 4.18 4.94 -0.02
C LEU A 99 4.73 6.35 -0.20
N THR A 100 5.47 6.55 -1.30
CA THR A 100 5.89 7.87 -1.76
C THR A 100 5.09 8.28 -2.99
N GLY A 101 4.66 9.54 -3.07
CA GLY A 101 3.81 10.05 -4.14
C GLY A 101 3.55 11.56 -4.07
N ALA A 102 2.36 11.98 -4.50
CA ALA A 102 1.86 13.36 -4.38
C ALA A 102 0.33 13.38 -4.19
N ASN A 103 -0.20 14.49 -3.66
CA ASN A 103 -1.60 14.71 -3.33
C ASN A 103 -2.15 13.71 -2.28
N LEU A 104 -1.30 13.24 -1.36
CA LEU A 104 -1.65 12.19 -0.39
C LEU A 104 -2.26 12.73 0.92
N THR A 105 -2.26 14.05 1.15
CA THR A 105 -2.71 14.64 2.43
C THR A 105 -4.16 14.26 2.79
N THR A 106 -5.01 14.05 1.79
CA THR A 106 -6.44 13.73 2.01
C THR A 106 -6.76 12.26 1.79
N THR A 107 -5.78 11.37 2.00
CA THR A 107 -5.96 9.92 1.90
C THR A 107 -7.04 9.45 2.89
N THR A 108 -8.02 8.72 2.36
CA THR A 108 -9.13 8.15 3.13
C THR A 108 -9.14 6.63 3.10
N ALA A 109 -8.47 6.00 2.13
CA ALA A 109 -8.34 4.55 2.08
C ALA A 109 -7.07 4.14 1.33
N VAL A 110 -6.50 3.02 1.75
CA VAL A 110 -5.43 2.30 1.07
C VAL A 110 -5.86 0.83 0.98
N GLU A 111 -5.80 0.23 -0.20
CA GLU A 111 -6.22 -1.15 -0.42
C GLU A 111 -5.13 -1.94 -1.16
N PHE A 112 -5.01 -3.22 -0.83
CA PHE A 112 -4.17 -4.21 -1.47
C PHE A 112 -5.09 -5.20 -2.20
N GLY A 113 -5.26 -4.99 -3.50
CA GLY A 113 -6.30 -5.66 -4.29
C GLY A 113 -7.68 -5.21 -3.80
N SER A 114 -8.48 -6.17 -3.31
CA SER A 114 -9.79 -5.92 -2.70
C SER A 114 -9.75 -5.85 -1.17
N THR A 115 -8.57 -5.94 -0.56
CA THR A 115 -8.43 -5.99 0.91
C THR A 115 -7.91 -4.65 1.41
N ALA A 116 -8.61 -4.01 2.35
CA ALA A 116 -8.14 -2.77 2.97
C ALA A 116 -6.80 -2.99 3.70
N ALA A 117 -5.94 -1.97 3.72
CA ALA A 117 -4.77 -1.93 4.59
C ALA A 117 -5.18 -2.14 6.06
N ALA A 118 -4.32 -2.81 6.85
CA ALA A 118 -4.58 -2.99 8.28
C ALA A 118 -4.60 -1.63 9.01
N SER A 119 -3.70 -0.73 8.61
CA SER A 119 -3.69 0.68 9.00
C SER A 119 -2.86 1.50 8.02
N PHE A 120 -3.03 2.81 8.04
CA PHE A 120 -2.12 3.75 7.40
C PHE A 120 -2.06 5.06 8.20
N ASP A 121 -0.95 5.78 8.07
CA ASP A 121 -0.75 7.11 8.63
C ASP A 121 -0.26 8.07 7.54
N VAL A 122 -0.93 9.22 7.44
CA VAL A 122 -0.60 10.23 6.43
C VAL A 122 0.43 11.18 7.03
N VAL A 123 1.70 10.97 6.68
CA VAL A 123 2.81 11.76 7.20
C VAL A 123 2.81 13.17 6.60
N ASN A 124 2.66 13.26 5.28
CA ASN A 124 2.60 14.51 4.54
C ASN A 124 2.02 14.29 3.12
N ASP A 125 1.98 15.32 2.28
CA ASP A 125 1.40 15.23 0.94
C ASP A 125 2.09 14.26 -0.01
N THR A 126 3.32 13.86 0.32
CA THR A 126 4.16 12.98 -0.49
C THR A 126 4.43 11.63 0.15
N THR A 127 3.98 11.39 1.39
CA THR A 127 4.35 10.21 2.16
C THR A 127 3.20 9.69 3.00
N VAL A 128 2.92 8.38 2.89
CA VAL A 128 1.97 7.65 3.71
C VAL A 128 2.64 6.37 4.21
N ASP A 129 2.69 6.18 5.52
CA ASP A 129 3.12 4.92 6.11
C ASP A 129 1.94 3.95 6.16
N ILE A 130 2.16 2.70 5.73
CA ILE A 130 1.09 1.73 5.51
C ILE A 130 1.46 0.41 6.18
N VAL A 131 0.47 -0.24 6.78
CA VAL A 131 0.55 -1.65 7.20
C VAL A 131 -0.30 -2.47 6.26
N ALA A 132 0.33 -3.29 5.43
CA ALA A 132 -0.34 -4.22 4.54
C ALA A 132 -1.19 -5.23 5.35
N PRO A 133 -2.35 -5.66 4.83
CA PRO A 133 -3.24 -6.56 5.54
C PRO A 133 -2.63 -7.96 5.71
N THR A 134 -3.21 -8.72 6.64
CA THR A 134 -3.03 -10.17 6.68
C THR A 134 -3.87 -10.84 5.59
N VAL A 135 -3.26 -11.77 4.86
CA VAL A 135 -3.90 -12.60 3.82
C VAL A 135 -3.58 -14.07 4.05
N THR A 136 -4.30 -14.98 3.40
CA THR A 136 -4.11 -16.43 3.54
C THR A 136 -3.43 -17.10 2.35
N THR A 137 -3.39 -16.42 1.21
CA THR A 137 -2.85 -16.95 -0.05
C THR A 137 -1.80 -16.01 -0.63
N PRO A 138 -0.62 -16.51 -1.04
CA PRO A 138 0.35 -15.71 -1.77
C PRO A 138 -0.25 -15.14 -3.07
N ALA A 139 0.00 -13.86 -3.32
CA ALA A 139 -0.48 -13.18 -4.52
C ALA A 139 0.26 -11.85 -4.72
N THR A 140 0.41 -11.44 -5.98
CA THR A 140 0.77 -10.07 -6.34
C THR A 140 -0.51 -9.30 -6.62
N VAL A 141 -0.76 -8.25 -5.86
CA VAL A 141 -1.97 -7.43 -5.94
C VAL A 141 -1.63 -5.97 -6.24
N PRO A 142 -2.50 -5.23 -6.95
CA PRO A 142 -2.33 -3.79 -7.07
C PRO A 142 -2.58 -3.13 -5.72
N VAL A 143 -1.81 -2.10 -5.38
CA VAL A 143 -2.11 -1.23 -4.23
C VAL A 143 -2.88 -0.04 -4.77
N SER A 144 -4.06 0.27 -4.23
CA SER A 144 -4.86 1.46 -4.55
C SER A 144 -4.78 2.46 -3.40
N VAL A 145 -4.83 3.76 -3.71
CA VAL A 145 -4.97 4.81 -2.69
C VAL A 145 -6.06 5.76 -3.11
N THR A 146 -7.03 5.95 -2.22
CA THR A 146 -8.15 6.87 -2.39
C THR A 146 -7.93 8.08 -1.52
N THR A 147 -8.00 9.26 -2.15
CA THR A 147 -8.04 10.56 -1.49
C THR A 147 -9.34 11.26 -1.85
N ARG A 148 -9.59 12.43 -1.27
CA ARG A 148 -10.73 13.26 -1.69
C ARG A 148 -10.59 13.80 -3.11
N GLY A 149 -9.38 13.80 -3.68
CA GLY A 149 -9.13 14.14 -5.08
C GLY A 149 -9.35 13.00 -6.07
N GLY A 150 -9.65 11.79 -5.57
CA GLY A 150 -9.89 10.59 -6.38
C GLY A 150 -9.00 9.43 -5.98
N THR A 151 -8.96 8.39 -6.81
CA THR A 151 -8.22 7.14 -6.56
C THR A 151 -7.07 6.96 -7.54
N SER A 152 -5.94 6.47 -7.05
CA SER A 152 -4.77 6.13 -7.84
C SER A 152 -4.59 4.61 -7.97
N ASN A 153 -4.12 4.16 -9.13
CA ASN A 153 -3.78 2.77 -9.44
C ASN A 153 -2.33 2.67 -9.98
N GLY A 154 -1.72 1.47 -9.97
CA GLY A 154 -0.52 1.22 -10.80
C GLY A 154 0.76 0.69 -10.11
N ILE A 155 0.83 0.64 -8.78
CA ILE A 155 1.92 -0.07 -8.08
C ILE A 155 1.40 -1.40 -7.54
N THR A 156 2.27 -2.40 -7.44
CA THR A 156 1.92 -3.74 -6.94
C THR A 156 2.68 -4.08 -5.67
N PHE A 157 2.08 -4.94 -4.85
CA PHE A 157 2.70 -5.55 -3.69
C PHE A 157 2.52 -7.06 -3.74
N SER A 158 3.58 -7.81 -3.44
CA SER A 158 3.58 -9.27 -3.43
C SER A 158 3.52 -9.82 -2.01
N PHE A 159 2.43 -10.51 -1.69
CA PHE A 159 2.33 -11.35 -0.51
C PHE A 159 3.03 -12.68 -0.76
N VAL A 160 4.07 -12.95 0.02
CA VAL A 160 4.97 -14.09 -0.15
C VAL A 160 4.86 -14.99 1.07
N ALA A 161 4.78 -16.30 0.86
CA ALA A 161 4.86 -17.27 1.95
C ALA A 161 6.30 -17.39 2.46
N ALA A 162 6.47 -17.58 3.77
CA ALA A 162 7.76 -17.88 4.35
C ALA A 162 8.31 -19.20 3.77
N PRO A 163 9.63 -19.31 3.54
CA PRO A 163 10.24 -20.58 3.19
C PRO A 163 10.02 -21.59 4.32
N THR A 164 9.85 -22.86 3.98
CA THR A 164 9.94 -23.95 4.96
C THR A 164 11.10 -24.83 4.59
N VAL A 165 12.00 -25.13 5.53
CA VAL A 165 13.10 -26.08 5.28
C VAL A 165 12.77 -27.41 5.92
N THR A 166 12.88 -28.49 5.15
CA THR A 166 12.62 -29.87 5.59
C THR A 166 13.90 -30.66 5.83
N SER A 167 14.95 -30.42 5.04
CA SER A 167 16.24 -31.05 5.24
C SER A 167 17.39 -30.21 4.69
N MET A 168 18.60 -30.53 5.16
CA MET A 168 19.87 -29.99 4.68
C MET A 168 20.88 -31.14 4.71
N ASP A 169 21.63 -31.34 3.63
CA ASP A 169 22.68 -32.35 3.56
C ASP A 169 23.84 -31.92 2.65
N PRO A 170 25.11 -31.99 3.11
CA PRO A 170 25.52 -32.33 4.47
C PRO A 170 25.24 -31.21 5.49
N THR A 171 25.13 -31.58 6.77
CA THR A 171 24.98 -30.66 7.92
C THR A 171 26.30 -30.33 8.62
N ALA A 172 27.43 -30.71 8.03
CA ALA A 172 28.75 -30.39 8.56
C ALA A 172 29.78 -30.27 7.44
N GLY A 173 30.89 -29.59 7.74
CA GLY A 173 31.96 -29.33 6.78
C GLY A 173 33.21 -28.76 7.45
N PRO A 174 34.27 -28.49 6.69
CA PRO A 174 35.49 -27.93 7.23
C PRO A 174 35.30 -26.48 7.70
N ASP A 175 36.08 -26.07 8.69
CA ASP A 175 36.13 -24.72 9.25
C ASP A 175 36.51 -23.62 8.25
N TYR A 176 37.19 -23.95 7.16
CA TYR A 176 37.45 -23.01 6.06
C TYR A 176 36.28 -22.83 5.08
N GLY A 177 35.17 -23.55 5.26
CA GLY A 177 33.95 -23.44 4.43
C GLY A 177 34.04 -24.14 3.07
N GLY A 178 33.09 -23.83 2.19
CA GLY A 178 32.99 -24.36 0.83
C GLY A 178 32.15 -25.63 0.69
N THR A 179 31.63 -26.18 1.79
CA THR A 179 30.70 -27.31 1.71
C THR A 179 29.42 -26.91 0.98
N ALA A 180 29.09 -27.66 -0.08
CA ALA A 180 27.85 -27.52 -0.83
C ALA A 180 26.74 -28.36 -0.19
N SER A 181 25.86 -27.71 0.56
CA SER A 181 24.72 -28.33 1.22
C SER A 181 23.46 -28.17 0.36
N THR A 182 22.85 -29.30 0.00
CA THR A 182 21.52 -29.33 -0.61
C THR A 182 20.48 -29.12 0.48
N ILE A 183 19.68 -28.07 0.33
CA ILE A 183 18.59 -27.71 1.24
C ILE A 183 17.28 -27.97 0.50
N THR A 184 16.39 -28.76 1.11
CA THR A 184 15.07 -29.07 0.57
C THR A 184 13.96 -28.44 1.41
N GLY A 185 12.84 -28.10 0.77
CA GLY A 185 11.76 -27.39 1.42
C GLY A 185 10.63 -26.95 0.49
N THR A 186 10.01 -25.81 0.80
CA THR A 186 8.98 -25.16 -0.03
C THR A 186 9.13 -23.63 0.01
N ASN A 187 8.55 -22.95 -0.99
CA ASN A 187 8.55 -21.49 -1.15
C ASN A 187 9.96 -20.89 -1.33
N PHE A 188 10.85 -21.60 -2.03
CA PHE A 188 12.22 -21.13 -2.25
C PHE A 188 12.36 -20.13 -3.40
N SER A 189 11.35 -19.98 -4.27
CA SER A 189 11.40 -19.07 -5.42
C SER A 189 11.65 -17.61 -5.06
N ALA A 190 11.34 -17.21 -3.82
CA ALA A 190 11.52 -15.86 -3.33
C ALA A 190 12.67 -15.72 -2.32
N VAL A 191 13.47 -16.78 -2.10
CA VAL A 191 14.62 -16.73 -1.18
C VAL A 191 15.65 -15.75 -1.70
N THR A 192 16.08 -14.86 -0.81
CA THR A 192 17.05 -13.79 -1.10
C THR A 192 18.39 -14.03 -0.42
N ASP A 193 18.41 -14.80 0.68
CA ASP A 193 19.65 -15.09 1.41
C ASP A 193 19.60 -16.43 2.14
N VAL A 194 20.77 -17.03 2.34
CA VAL A 194 20.98 -18.18 3.23
C VAL A 194 22.13 -17.81 4.18
N ILE A 195 21.86 -17.74 5.47
CA ILE A 195 22.80 -17.21 6.47
C ILE A 195 23.24 -18.33 7.41
N TYR A 196 24.56 -18.44 7.63
CA TYR A 196 25.19 -19.38 8.56
C TYR A 196 25.61 -18.59 9.80
N GLY A 197 24.81 -18.66 10.87
CA GLY A 197 24.98 -17.78 12.03
C GLY A 197 24.71 -16.33 11.66
N THR A 198 25.77 -15.56 11.42
CA THR A 198 25.72 -14.14 10.99
C THR A 198 26.19 -13.91 9.56
N ASP A 199 26.76 -14.93 8.92
CA ASP A 199 27.44 -14.76 7.64
C ASP A 199 26.57 -15.25 6.48
N SER A 200 26.30 -14.37 5.52
CA SER A 200 25.58 -14.72 4.28
C SER A 200 26.41 -15.69 3.44
N ALA A 201 25.76 -16.73 2.92
CA ALA A 201 26.32 -17.76 2.08
C ALA A 201 25.93 -17.55 0.62
N ALA A 202 26.83 -17.87 -0.30
CA ALA A 202 26.44 -18.05 -1.69
C ALA A 202 25.47 -19.23 -1.81
N PHE A 203 24.48 -19.14 -2.68
CA PHE A 203 23.58 -20.24 -2.96
C PHE A 203 23.13 -20.25 -4.43
N GLN A 204 22.64 -21.40 -4.87
CA GLN A 204 22.00 -21.62 -6.16
C GLN A 204 20.58 -22.12 -5.91
N LEU A 205 19.59 -21.36 -6.38
CA LEU A 205 18.21 -21.81 -6.41
C LEU A 205 18.04 -22.78 -7.57
N ILE A 206 17.63 -24.02 -7.29
CA ILE A 206 17.37 -25.04 -8.32
C ILE A 206 15.91 -24.98 -8.74
N ASP A 207 15.00 -25.01 -7.77
CA ASP A 207 13.56 -24.86 -7.95
C ASP A 207 12.88 -24.38 -6.65
N ASP A 208 11.55 -24.29 -6.62
CA ASP A 208 10.80 -23.81 -5.45
C ASP A 208 10.93 -24.67 -4.19
N SER A 209 11.53 -25.85 -4.31
CA SER A 209 11.72 -26.82 -3.23
C SER A 209 13.18 -27.18 -2.95
N THR A 210 14.12 -26.76 -3.79
CA THR A 210 15.53 -27.16 -3.68
C THR A 210 16.46 -25.97 -3.94
N LEU A 211 17.41 -25.75 -3.03
CA LEU A 211 18.55 -24.87 -3.25
C LEU A 211 19.84 -25.53 -2.77
N ILE A 212 20.98 -25.13 -3.34
CA ILE A 212 22.31 -25.54 -2.91
C ILE A 212 22.98 -24.34 -2.27
N SER A 213 23.37 -24.43 -1.02
CA SER A 213 24.07 -23.37 -0.30
C SER A 213 25.52 -23.76 -0.02
N TYR A 214 26.44 -22.81 -0.14
CA TYR A 214 27.87 -23.01 0.07
C TYR A 214 28.28 -22.37 1.39
N SER A 215 28.59 -23.20 2.40
CA SER A 215 28.98 -22.72 3.73
C SER A 215 30.15 -21.72 3.66
N PRO A 216 30.08 -20.55 4.32
CA PRO A 216 31.25 -19.71 4.54
C PRO A 216 32.20 -20.37 5.54
N GLY A 217 33.44 -19.88 5.66
CA GLY A 217 34.33 -20.30 6.74
C GLY A 217 33.77 -19.90 8.11
N GLY A 218 33.95 -20.74 9.12
CA GLY A 218 33.34 -20.56 10.43
C GLY A 218 33.84 -21.57 11.46
N THR A 219 33.29 -21.50 12.67
CA THR A 219 33.69 -22.35 13.80
C THR A 219 32.48 -22.83 14.59
N GLY A 220 32.55 -24.04 15.14
CA GLY A 220 31.50 -24.60 15.98
C GLY A 220 30.21 -24.92 15.22
N THR A 221 29.09 -24.98 15.93
CA THR A 221 27.77 -25.21 15.33
C THR A 221 27.02 -23.88 15.23
N VAL A 222 26.54 -23.56 14.04
CA VAL A 222 25.76 -22.35 13.75
C VAL A 222 24.35 -22.70 13.28
N GLY A 223 23.38 -21.86 13.59
CA GLY A 223 22.03 -21.95 13.01
C GLY A 223 22.03 -21.51 11.55
N ILE A 224 21.16 -22.11 10.74
CA ILE A 224 20.97 -21.73 9.34
C ILE A 224 19.66 -20.96 9.21
N THR A 225 19.72 -19.79 8.59
CA THR A 225 18.55 -18.98 8.27
C THR A 225 18.35 -18.94 6.76
N VAL A 226 17.21 -19.43 6.28
CA VAL A 226 16.77 -19.24 4.88
C VAL A 226 15.79 -18.08 4.87
N LEU A 227 16.14 -16.99 4.18
CA LEU A 227 15.43 -15.71 4.24
C LEU A 227 14.74 -15.39 2.91
N SER A 228 13.49 -14.93 2.96
CA SER A 228 12.75 -14.34 1.85
C SER A 228 11.98 -13.09 2.32
N PRO A 229 11.41 -12.28 1.41
CA PRO A 229 10.46 -11.25 1.78
C PRO A 229 9.23 -11.79 2.52
N GLY A 230 8.91 -13.07 2.35
CA GLY A 230 7.82 -13.75 3.04
C GLY A 230 8.12 -14.15 4.48
N GLY A 231 9.35 -13.93 4.95
CA GLY A 231 9.82 -14.32 6.28
C GLY A 231 11.07 -15.20 6.20
N SER A 232 11.38 -15.85 7.31
CA SER A 232 12.57 -16.71 7.41
C SER A 232 12.24 -18.07 8.02
N ASN A 233 13.10 -19.03 7.71
CA ASN A 233 13.15 -20.33 8.37
C ASN A 233 14.48 -20.48 9.09
N THR A 234 14.46 -20.99 10.32
CA THR A 234 15.65 -21.18 11.17
C THR A 234 15.76 -22.58 11.77
N SER A 235 15.21 -23.61 11.10
CA SER A 235 15.09 -24.96 11.69
C SER A 235 16.36 -25.81 11.56
N GLN A 236 17.30 -25.43 10.70
CA GLN A 236 18.53 -26.20 10.43
C GLN A 236 19.75 -25.62 11.15
N SER A 237 20.80 -26.44 11.29
CA SER A 237 22.11 -26.02 11.79
C SER A 237 23.22 -26.67 10.99
N PHE A 238 24.41 -26.08 11.03
CA PHE A 238 25.61 -26.59 10.38
C PHE A 238 26.79 -26.62 11.35
N THR A 239 27.59 -27.69 11.30
CA THR A 239 28.76 -27.85 12.18
C THR A 239 30.07 -27.75 11.40
N TYR A 240 30.92 -26.81 11.82
CA TYR A 240 32.27 -26.64 11.33
C TYR A 240 33.22 -27.57 12.09
N ASN A 241 33.78 -28.53 11.35
CA ASN A 241 34.79 -29.46 11.83
C ASN A 241 36.17 -28.83 11.66
N VAL A 242 36.90 -28.73 12.76
CA VAL A 242 38.27 -28.23 12.75
C VAL A 242 39.13 -29.14 11.90
N THR A 243 39.85 -28.56 10.95
CA THR A 243 40.79 -29.32 10.12
C THR A 243 41.96 -29.81 10.99
N PRO A 244 42.28 -31.13 11.03
CA PRO A 244 43.46 -31.62 11.75
C PRO A 244 44.73 -30.96 11.20
N GLY A 245 45.52 -30.35 12.08
CA GLY A 245 46.81 -29.74 11.76
C GLY A 245 47.95 -30.73 11.63
#